data_AF-G5LL48-F1
#
_entry.id   AF-G5LL48-F1
#
_cell.length_a   1.000
_cell.length_b   1.000
_cell.length_c   1.000
_cell.angle_alpha   90.00
_cell.angle_beta   90.00
_cell.angle_gamma   90.00
#
_symmetry.space_group_name_H-M   'P 1'
#
loop_
_entity.id
_entity.type
_entity.pdbx_description
1 polymer ?
#
loop_
_entity_poly.entity_id
_entity_poly.type
_entity_poly.pdbx_seq_one_letter_code
_entity_poly.pdbx_strand_id
1 'polypeptide(L)' 'MDMNAMLSKKADEQGATAYHITEARSGSNWHATAELYK' A
#
# COMPACT_ATOMS: atom_id res chain seq x y z
N MET A 1 -9.10 -9.89 -5.33
CA MET A 1 -8.58 -9.17 -4.15
C MET A 1 -7.89 -7.94 -4.68
N ASP A 2 -8.49 -6.78 -4.43
CA ASP A 2 -8.03 -5.50 -4.95
C ASP A 2 -6.78 -5.03 -4.19
N MET A 3 -5.76 -4.61 -4.92
CA MET A 3 -4.47 -4.17 -4.38
C MET A 3 -4.60 -3.01 -3.41
N ASN A 4 -5.53 -2.09 -3.68
CA ASN A 4 -5.83 -0.96 -2.80
C ASN A 4 -6.26 -1.43 -1.42
N ALA A 5 -7.10 -2.47 -1.31
CA ALA A 5 -7.59 -2.99 -0.04
C ALA A 5 -6.46 -3.60 0.79
N MET A 6 -5.50 -4.28 0.13
CA MET A 6 -4.30 -4.80 0.81
C MET A 6 -3.39 -3.67 1.32
N LEU A 7 -3.22 -2.60 0.54
CA LEU A 7 -2.45 -1.43 0.98
C LEU A 7 -3.14 -0.71 2.13
N SER A 8 -4.44 -0.43 2.02
CA SER A 8 -5.21 0.23 3.08
C SER A 8 -5.14 -0.57 4.37
N LYS A 9 -5.33 -1.90 4.31
CA LYS A 9 -5.23 -2.76 5.49
C LYS A 9 -3.84 -2.71 6.13
N LYS A 10 -2.77 -2.79 5.31
CA LYS A 10 -1.38 -2.66 5.81
C LYS A 10 -1.06 -1.28 6.38
N ALA A 11 -1.63 -0.22 5.82
CA ALA A 11 -1.45 1.14 6.29
C ALA A 11 -2.15 1.32 7.65
N ASP A 12 -3.38 0.81 7.78
CA ASP A 12 -4.17 0.82 9.01
C ASP A 12 -3.50 0.00 10.12
N GLU A 13 -3.01 -1.21 9.80
CA GLU A 13 -2.22 -2.05 10.74
C GLU A 13 -0.94 -1.37 11.22
N GLN A 14 -0.36 -0.47 10.42
CA GLN A 14 0.82 0.33 10.80
C GLN A 14 0.48 1.65 11.49
N GLY A 15 -0.82 1.96 11.66
CA GLY A 15 -1.30 3.19 12.30
C GLY A 15 -1.07 4.44 11.45
N ALA A 16 -1.12 4.32 10.13
CA ALA A 16 -1.04 5.45 9.21
C ALA A 16 -2.43 6.07 8.99
N THR A 17 -2.51 7.40 9.06
CA THR A 17 -3.74 8.16 8.76
C THR A 17 -3.88 8.45 7.27
N ALA A 18 -2.75 8.49 6.55
CA ALA A 18 -2.70 8.60 5.09
C ALA A 18 -1.54 7.79 4.53
N TYR A 19 -1.64 7.40 3.26
CA TYR A 19 -0.55 6.75 2.55
C TYR A 19 -0.44 7.25 1.13
N HIS A 20 0.78 7.31 0.61
CA HIS A 20 1.06 7.66 -0.78
C HIS A 20 1.80 6.51 -1.46
N ILE A 21 1.24 6.02 -2.56
CA ILE A 21 1.84 4.93 -3.33
C ILE A 21 2.91 5.54 -4.22
N THR A 22 4.18 5.32 -3.89
CA THR A 22 5.33 5.77 -4.67
C THR A 22 5.68 4.81 -5.79
N GLU A 23 5.42 3.51 -5.61
CA GLU A 23 5.66 2.51 -6.65
C GLU A 23 4.57 1.44 -6.63
N ALA A 24 4.03 1.12 -7.80
CA ALA A 24 3.13 -0.01 -7.99
C ALA A 24 3.54 -0.76 -9.26
N ARG A 25 4.14 -1.94 -9.10
CA ARG A 25 4.51 -2.81 -10.22
C ARG A 25 3.59 -4.02 -10.25
N SER A 26 2.91 -4.19 -11.37
CA SER A 26 2.09 -5.36 -11.67
C SER A 26 2.74 -6.13 -12.81
N GLY A 27 3.51 -7.16 -12.47
CA GLY A 27 4.15 -8.09 -13.41
C GLY A 27 4.00 -9.54 -12.93
N SER A 28 5.02 -10.38 -13.12
CA SER A 28 5.02 -11.77 -12.62
C SER A 28 4.85 -11.88 -11.10
N ASN A 29 5.27 -10.86 -10.36
CA ASN A 29 4.92 -10.64 -8.97
C ASN A 29 4.40 -9.21 -8.83
N TRP A 30 3.39 -9.04 -8.01
CA TRP A 30 2.94 -7.71 -7.64
C TRP A 30 3.78 -7.18 -6.48
N HIS A 31 4.31 -5.97 -6.66
CA HIS A 31 5.02 -5.24 -5.61
C HIS A 31 4.48 -3.82 -5.56
N ALA A 32 4.16 -3.36 -4.35
CA ALA A 32 3.77 -1.98 -4.13
C ALA A 32 4.52 -1.41 -2.92
N THR A 33 5.08 -0.23 -3.11
CA THR A 33 5.72 0.57 -2.08
C THR A 33 4.85 1.78 -1.83
N ALA A 34 4.53 2.01 -0.56
CA ALA A 34 3.79 3.17 -0.14
C ALA A 34 4.47 3.80 1.07
N GLU A 35 4.54 5.13 1.06
CA GLU A 35 4.96 5.92 2.20
C GLU A 35 3.76 6.13 3.10
N LEU A 36 3.95 5.89 4.39
CA LEU A 36 2.91 6.01 5.41
C LEU A 36 3.09 7.32 6.17
N TYR A 37 2.00 8.08 6.27
CA TYR A 37 1.92 9.32 7.04
C TYR A 37 1.03 9.08 8.27
N LYS A 38 1.45 9.61 9.41
CA LYS A 38 0.68 9.59 10.66
C LYS A 38 0.13 10.98 10.92
#